data_AF-A0A2V1P402-F1
#
_entry.id   AF-A0A2V1P402-F1
#
_cell.length_a   1.000
_cell.length_b   1.000
_cell.length_c   1.000
_cell.angle_alpha   90.00
_cell.angle_beta   90.00
_cell.angle_gamma   90.00
#
_symmetry.space_group_name_H-M   'P 1'
#
loop_
_entity.id
_entity.type
_entity.pdbx_description
1 polymer ?
#
loop_
_entity_poly.entity_id
_entity_poly.type
_entity_poly.pdbx_seq_one_letter_code
_entity_poly.pdbx_strand_id
1 'polypeptide(L)' 'MWMRRMMLVLPTALLAGCGISLTAECDWAEPIRPSRADVLTPGTQRQILFHNATGAELCGWQP' A
#
# COMPACT_ATOMS: atom_id res chain seq x y z
N MET A 1 -10.47 1.64 42.83
CA MET A 1 -9.74 0.68 41.96
C MET A 1 -10.01 0.90 40.46
N TRP A 2 -11.24 1.16 40.03
CA TRP A 2 -11.61 1.32 38.61
C TRP A 2 -11.02 2.57 37.94
N MET A 3 -11.08 3.72 38.62
CA MET A 3 -10.61 5.01 38.11
C MET A 3 -9.09 5.02 37.84
N ARG A 4 -8.31 4.29 38.65
CA ARG A 4 -6.86 4.13 38.49
C ARG A 4 -6.49 3.25 37.28
N ARG A 5 -7.37 2.33 36.87
CA ARG A 5 -7.20 1.52 35.66
C ARG A 5 -7.53 2.33 34.40
N MET A 6 -8.58 3.18 34.43
CA MET A 6 -8.89 4.07 33.28
C MET A 6 -7.77 5.06 32.98
N MET A 7 -7.09 5.58 34.02
CA MET A 7 -6.00 6.55 33.86
C MET A 7 -4.76 5.97 33.14
N LEU A 8 -4.58 4.64 33.16
CA LEU A 8 -3.50 3.95 32.46
C LEU A 8 -3.87 3.56 31.01
N VAL A 9 -5.15 3.29 30.73
CA VAL A 9 -5.61 2.82 29.41
C VAL A 9 -5.64 3.93 28.36
N LEU A 10 -6.07 5.13 28.74
CA LEU A 10 -6.20 6.26 27.82
C LEU A 10 -4.87 6.70 27.18
N PRO A 11 -3.76 6.92 27.94
CA PRO A 11 -2.49 7.29 27.33
C PRO A 11 -1.89 6.18 26.45
N THR A 12 -2.11 4.89 26.79
CA THR A 12 -1.63 3.77 25.96
C THR A 12 -2.36 3.67 24.62
N ALA A 13 -3.66 4.00 24.57
CA ALA A 13 -4.43 3.98 23.32
C ALA A 13 -4.02 5.11 22.37
N LEU A 14 -3.68 6.28 22.90
CA LEU A 14 -3.26 7.44 22.11
C LEU A 14 -1.87 7.26 21.46
N LEU A 15 -1.03 6.37 21.99
CA LEU A 15 0.30 6.07 21.43
C LEU A 15 0.28 4.95 20.38
N ALA A 16 -0.83 4.24 20.19
CA ALA A 16 -0.93 3.13 19.25
C ALA A 16 -1.01 3.55 17.76
N GLY A 17 -1.13 4.85 17.46
CA GLY A 17 -1.32 5.36 16.10
C GLY A 17 -0.07 5.86 15.38
N CYS A 18 1.07 6.00 16.06
CA CYS A 18 2.29 6.58 15.48
C CYS A 18 3.04 5.53 14.65
N GLY A 19 2.58 5.29 13.42
CA GLY A 19 3.16 4.29 12.50
C GLY A 19 2.16 3.72 11.51
N ILE A 20 0.87 4.00 11.66
CA ILE A 20 -0.14 3.68 10.66
C ILE A 20 -0.01 4.68 9.52
N SER A 21 0.83 4.34 8.55
CA SER A 21 0.86 4.99 7.25
C SER A 21 -0.46 4.62 6.56
N LEU A 22 -1.44 5.52 6.62
CA LEU A 22 -2.67 5.39 5.82
C LEU A 22 -2.33 5.33 4.32
N THR A 23 -1.16 5.83 3.93
CA THR A 23 -0.63 5.85 2.57
C THR A 23 -0.17 4.50 2.01
N ALA A 24 -0.53 3.38 2.65
CA ALA A 24 -0.51 2.05 2.01
C ALA A 24 -1.74 1.85 1.09
N GLU A 25 -2.26 2.91 0.45
CA GLU A 25 -3.60 2.89 -0.16
C GLU A 25 -3.75 1.99 -1.40
N CYS A 26 -2.64 1.46 -1.96
CA CYS A 26 -2.65 0.76 -3.24
C CYS A 26 -2.39 -0.75 -3.14
N ASP A 27 -3.01 -1.41 -2.17
CA ASP A 27 -2.81 -2.84 -1.87
C ASP A 27 -3.30 -3.81 -2.98
N TRP A 28 -3.96 -3.31 -4.02
CA TRP A 28 -4.40 -4.13 -5.15
C TRP A 28 -3.23 -4.57 -6.05
N ALA A 29 -2.12 -3.82 -6.03
CA ALA A 29 -1.06 -3.93 -7.00
C ALA A 29 -0.09 -5.10 -6.68
N GLU A 30 -0.12 -6.15 -7.50
CA GLU A 30 0.90 -7.20 -7.46
C GLU A 30 2.07 -6.89 -8.42
N PRO A 31 3.33 -7.17 -8.03
CA PRO A 31 4.49 -6.93 -8.91
C PRO A 31 4.46 -7.78 -10.20
N ILE A 32 4.73 -7.13 -11.33
CA ILE A 32 4.98 -7.81 -12.62
C ILE A 32 6.33 -8.53 -12.52
N ARG A 33 6.37 -9.84 -12.81
CA ARG A 33 7.59 -10.67 -12.74
C ARG A 33 7.94 -11.31 -14.10
N PRO A 34 8.49 -10.54 -15.06
CA PRO A 34 8.92 -11.09 -16.34
C PRO A 34 10.07 -12.08 -16.15
N SER A 35 10.24 -13.00 -17.11
CA SER A 35 11.42 -13.86 -17.13
C SER A 35 12.68 -13.04 -17.41
N ARG A 36 13.86 -13.55 -17.03
CA ARG A 36 15.15 -12.90 -17.34
C ARG A 36 15.40 -12.71 -18.84
N ALA A 37 14.77 -13.51 -19.69
CA ALA A 37 14.89 -13.43 -21.14
C ALA A 37 13.86 -12.49 -21.78
N ASP A 38 12.91 -11.94 -21.02
CA ASP A 38 11.89 -11.05 -21.56
C ASP A 38 12.54 -9.72 -21.95
N VAL A 39 12.51 -9.41 -23.24
CA VAL A 39 12.99 -8.13 -23.80
C VAL A 39 11.82 -7.19 -24.06
N LEU A 40 11.02 -6.97 -23.02
CA LEU A 40 9.81 -6.15 -23.07
C LEU A 40 8.87 -6.64 -24.17
N THR A 41 8.50 -7.92 -24.09
CA THR A 41 7.60 -8.53 -25.08
C THR A 41 6.25 -7.81 -25.11
N PRO A 42 5.45 -7.93 -26.20
CA PRO A 42 4.12 -7.31 -26.25
C PRO A 42 3.19 -7.76 -25.12
N GLY A 43 3.41 -8.93 -24.52
CA GLY A 43 2.71 -9.38 -23.31
C GLY A 43 3.07 -8.53 -22.10
N THR A 44 4.38 -8.38 -21.83
CA THR A 44 4.90 -7.57 -20.73
C THR A 44 4.52 -6.09 -20.87
N GLN A 45 4.60 -5.53 -22.08
CA GLN A 45 4.18 -4.13 -22.33
C GLN A 45 2.72 -3.89 -21.92
N ARG A 46 1.82 -4.80 -22.30
CA ARG A 46 0.40 -4.70 -21.94
C ARG A 46 0.18 -4.82 -20.44
N GLN A 47 0.91 -5.69 -19.75
CA GLN A 47 0.85 -5.81 -18.29
C GLN A 47 1.29 -4.51 -17.62
N ILE A 48 2.42 -3.92 -18.04
CA ILE A 48 2.94 -2.66 -17.50
C ILE A 48 1.94 -1.52 -17.74
N LEU A 49 1.42 -1.39 -18.97
CA LEU A 49 0.48 -0.34 -19.30
C LEU A 49 -0.80 -0.45 -18.45
N PHE A 50 -1.35 -1.66 -18.33
CA PHE A 50 -2.53 -1.90 -17.49
C PHE A 50 -2.26 -1.58 -16.02
N HIS A 51 -1.12 -2.04 -15.50
CA HIS A 51 -0.73 -1.82 -14.11
C HIS A 51 -0.59 -0.33 -13.78
N ASN A 52 0.13 0.41 -14.63
CA ASN A 52 0.36 1.84 -14.45
C ASN A 52 -0.93 2.65 -14.61
N ALA A 53 -1.77 2.32 -15.61
CA ALA A 53 -3.04 3.01 -15.81
C ALA A 53 -3.98 2.80 -14.61
N THR A 54 -4.09 1.56 -14.12
CA THR A 54 -4.92 1.25 -12.95
C THR A 54 -4.39 1.93 -11.70
N GLY A 55 -3.07 1.97 -11.49
CA GLY A 55 -2.49 2.67 -10.35
C GLY A 55 -2.59 4.20 -10.44
N ALA A 56 -2.56 4.77 -11.64
CA ALA A 56 -2.85 6.18 -11.83
C ALA A 56 -4.31 6.51 -11.48
N GLU A 57 -5.25 5.64 -11.89
CA GLU A 57 -6.68 5.81 -11.62
C GLU A 57 -7.04 5.59 -10.14
N LEU A 58 -6.59 4.48 -9.55
CA LEU A 58 -6.99 4.08 -8.19
C LEU A 58 -6.14 4.72 -7.10
N CYS A 59 -4.88 5.06 -7.42
CA CYS A 59 -3.87 5.39 -6.42
C CYS A 59 -3.11 6.68 -6.71
N GLY A 60 -3.46 7.39 -7.79
CA GLY A 60 -2.84 8.67 -8.14
C GLY A 60 -1.36 8.57 -8.53
N TRP A 61 -0.90 7.39 -8.98
CA TRP A 61 0.48 7.22 -9.46
C TRP A 61 0.80 8.20 -10.61
N GLN A 62 2.00 8.77 -10.57
CA GLN A 62 2.51 9.66 -11.62
C GLN A 62 3.51 8.91 -12.52
N PRO A 63 3.63 9.29 -13.81
CA PRO A 63 4.55 8.66 -14.77
C PRO A 63 6.03 8.77 -14.39
#